data_AF-D4F6L7-F1
#
_entry.id   AF-D4F6L7-F1
#
_cell.length_a   1.000
_cell.length_b   1.000
_cell.length_c   1.000
_cell.angle_alpha   90.00
_cell.angle_beta   90.00
_cell.angle_gamma   90.00
#
_symmetry.space_group_name_H-M   'P 1'
#
loop_
_entity.id
_entity.type
_entity.pdbx_description
1 polymer ?
#
loop_
_entity_poly.entity_id
_entity_poly.type
_entity_poly.pdbx_seq_one_letter_code
_entity_poly.pdbx_strand_id
1 'polypeptide(L)'
;RVDIRIVAATNRDLQAMVREGSFRNDLFYRLNVIHLQLPPLRERRQDIALLANHFLQKFSAENQRDMIEIDPAAMSLLNAWPWPGNIRELSNVIERAVVMSTGAVIFADDLPTPLQRPVSGGSTNTPPPGERNLKEEIKREERRIISEVLEQQEGNRTRTALMLGISRRALMYKLQEYGIDPAGS
;
A
#
# COMPACT_ATOMS: atom_id res chain seq x y z
N ARG A 1 -22.47 36.96 -11.67
CA ARG A 1 -21.39 36.32 -12.45
C ARG A 1 -20.44 35.69 -11.45
N VAL A 2 -20.12 34.40 -11.59
CA VAL A 2 -19.20 33.69 -10.70
C VAL A 2 -18.05 33.20 -11.58
N ASP A 3 -16.83 33.63 -11.26
CA ASP A 3 -15.61 33.11 -11.89
C ASP A 3 -15.22 31.80 -11.19
N ILE A 4 -15.24 30.70 -11.94
CA ILE A 4 -14.93 29.37 -11.43
C ILE A 4 -13.76 28.80 -12.23
N ARG A 5 -12.70 28.41 -11.52
CA ARG A 5 -11.59 27.65 -12.09
C ARG A 5 -11.81 26.16 -11.81
N ILE A 6 -11.98 25.39 -12.88
CA ILE A 6 -12.22 23.94 -12.79
C ILE A 6 -10.90 23.20 -12.99
N VAL A 7 -10.55 22.30 -12.07
CA VAL A 7 -9.41 21.39 -12.16
C VAL A 7 -9.97 19.97 -12.06
N ALA A 8 -9.69 19.12 -13.05
CA ALA A 8 -10.15 17.73 -13.09
C ALA A 8 -8.94 16.79 -13.25
N ALA A 9 -8.97 15.65 -12.58
CA ALA A 9 -7.93 14.62 -12.66
C ALA A 9 -8.57 13.25 -12.87
N THR A 10 -7.97 12.43 -13.73
CA THR A 10 -8.46 11.10 -14.09
C THR A 10 -7.30 10.15 -14.31
N ASN A 11 -7.46 8.88 -13.93
CA ASN A 11 -6.53 7.80 -14.23
C ASN A 11 -6.93 6.99 -15.48
N ARG A 12 -8.02 7.38 -16.15
CA ARG A 12 -8.53 6.74 -17.37
C ARG A 12 -8.23 7.61 -18.58
N ASP A 13 -7.96 6.97 -19.70
CA ASP A 13 -7.81 7.65 -20.98
C ASP A 13 -9.18 8.15 -21.46
N LEU A 14 -9.45 9.44 -21.23
CA LEU A 14 -10.70 10.07 -21.65
C LEU A 14 -10.86 10.07 -23.17
N GLN A 15 -9.76 10.10 -23.94
CA GLN A 15 -9.82 10.07 -25.39
C GLN A 15 -10.23 8.69 -25.91
N ALA A 16 -9.81 7.60 -25.24
CA ALA A 16 -10.35 6.26 -25.48
C ALA A 16 -11.84 6.17 -25.10
N MET A 17 -12.23 6.70 -23.94
CA MET A 17 -13.63 6.66 -23.49
C MET A 17 -14.58 7.47 -24.39
N VAL A 18 -14.13 8.58 -24.98
CA VAL A 18 -14.89 9.33 -25.99
C VAL A 18 -15.08 8.49 -27.25
N ARG A 19 -14.05 7.77 -27.71
CA ARG A 19 -14.16 6.86 -28.86
C ARG A 19 -15.11 5.69 -28.61
N GLU A 20 -15.14 5.18 -27.39
CA GLU A 20 -16.05 4.10 -26.96
C GLU A 20 -17.48 4.58 -26.65
N GLY A 21 -17.76 5.89 -26.75
CA GLY A 21 -19.07 6.47 -26.44
C GLY A 21 -19.43 6.52 -24.96
N SER A 22 -18.51 6.10 -24.07
CA SER A 22 -18.70 6.11 -22.62
C SER A 22 -18.39 7.46 -21.97
N PHE A 23 -17.86 8.42 -22.73
CA PHE A 23 -17.62 9.79 -22.27
C PHE A 23 -18.06 10.84 -23.29
N ARG A 24 -18.61 11.95 -22.79
CA ARG A 24 -19.20 13.02 -23.62
C ARG A 24 -18.10 13.85 -24.29
N ASN A 25 -18.16 13.93 -25.61
CA ASN A 25 -17.14 14.57 -26.43
C ASN A 25 -17.00 16.08 -26.16
N ASP A 26 -18.14 16.78 -26.01
CA ASP A 26 -18.20 18.21 -25.68
C ASP A 26 -17.61 18.53 -24.29
N LEU A 27 -17.74 17.62 -23.32
CA LEU A 27 -17.15 17.78 -22.00
C LEU A 27 -15.64 17.52 -22.03
N PHE A 28 -15.18 16.55 -22.82
CA PHE A 28 -13.76 16.28 -23.01
C PHE A 28 -13.02 17.51 -23.52
N TYR A 29 -13.52 18.16 -24.57
CA TYR A 29 -12.89 19.38 -25.12
C TYR A 29 -12.92 20.59 -24.17
N ARG A 30 -13.89 20.65 -23.25
CA ARG A 30 -13.94 21.72 -22.23
C ARG A 30 -12.99 21.46 -21.06
N LEU A 31 -12.68 20.20 -20.75
CA LEU A 31 -11.76 19.82 -19.68
C LEU A 31 -10.31 19.77 -20.18
N ASN A 32 -10.09 19.32 -21.42
CA ASN A 32 -8.78 19.06 -21.97
C ASN A 32 -8.15 20.30 -22.63
N VAL A 33 -8.18 21.44 -21.95
CA VAL A 33 -7.60 22.71 -22.45
C VAL A 33 -6.10 22.78 -22.15
N ILE A 34 -5.71 22.40 -20.93
CA ILE A 34 -4.30 22.23 -20.53
C ILE A 34 -4.19 20.84 -19.93
N HIS A 35 -3.54 19.94 -20.65
CA HIS A 35 -3.33 18.56 -20.20
C HIS A 35 -1.98 18.41 -19.50
N LEU A 36 -2.01 17.96 -18.25
CA LEU A 36 -0.80 17.64 -17.50
C LEU A 36 -0.72 16.12 -17.31
N GLN A 37 0.14 15.47 -18.09
CA GLN A 37 0.50 14.07 -17.87
C GLN A 37 1.43 14.00 -16.67
N LEU A 38 1.01 13.31 -15.61
CA LEU A 38 1.87 13.02 -14.47
C LEU A 38 2.67 11.75 -14.81
N PRO A 39 4.00 11.84 -15.04
CA PRO A 39 4.76 10.65 -15.35
C PRO A 39 4.82 9.75 -14.11
N PRO A 40 4.70 8.42 -14.31
CA PRO A 40 4.76 7.45 -13.24
C PRO A 40 6.10 7.52 -12.50
N LEU A 41 6.10 7.09 -11.23
CA LEU A 41 7.29 7.19 -10.37
C LEU A 41 8.52 6.46 -10.96
N ARG A 42 8.29 5.41 -11.75
CA ARG A 42 9.33 4.67 -12.49
C ARG A 42 10.14 5.49 -13.49
N GLU A 43 9.57 6.57 -14.04
CA GLU A 43 10.25 7.47 -14.98
C GLU A 43 11.08 8.55 -14.27
N ARG A 44 10.94 8.65 -12.94
CA ARG A 44 11.56 9.67 -12.08
C ARG A 44 12.22 9.04 -10.85
N ARG A 45 13.04 8.00 -11.06
CA ARG A 45 13.66 7.24 -9.96
C ARG A 45 14.51 8.11 -9.02
N GLN A 46 15.14 9.15 -9.55
CA GLN A 46 15.91 10.13 -8.78
C GLN A 46 15.07 10.88 -7.73
N ASP A 47 13.74 10.93 -7.88
CA ASP A 47 12.83 11.58 -6.93
C ASP A 47 12.43 10.63 -5.79
N ILE A 48 12.71 9.31 -5.87
CA ILE A 48 12.24 8.32 -4.90
C ILE A 48 12.77 8.63 -3.50
N ALA A 49 14.07 8.90 -3.36
CA ALA A 49 14.67 9.21 -2.06
C ALA A 49 14.08 10.49 -1.45
N LEU A 50 13.88 11.53 -2.27
CA LEU A 50 13.28 12.79 -1.82
C LEU A 50 11.84 12.59 -1.37
N LEU A 51 11.03 11.89 -2.17
CA LEU A 51 9.63 11.59 -1.86
C LEU A 51 9.49 10.66 -0.65
N ALA A 52 10.34 9.65 -0.52
CA ALA A 52 10.35 8.74 0.62
C ALA A 52 10.61 9.50 1.92
N ASN A 53 11.63 10.38 1.94
CA ASN A 53 11.92 11.23 3.09
C ASN A 53 10.78 12.22 3.40
N HIS A 54 10.14 12.78 2.38
CA HIS A 54 8.99 13.67 2.57
C HIS A 54 7.82 12.93 3.24
N PHE A 55 7.46 11.73 2.75
CA PHE A 55 6.40 10.92 3.35
C PHE A 55 6.78 10.43 4.75
N LEU A 56 8.04 10.09 4.97
CA LEU A 56 8.55 9.68 6.28
C LEU A 56 8.34 10.77 7.33
N GLN A 57 8.73 12.01 7.02
CA GLN A 57 8.53 13.16 7.90
C GLN A 57 7.06 13.41 8.18
N LYS A 58 6.24 13.39 7.11
CA LYS A 58 4.79 13.60 7.22
C LYS A 58 4.14 12.56 8.13
N PHE A 59 4.38 11.27 7.88
CA PHE A 59 3.74 10.20 8.65
C PHE A 59 4.31 10.05 10.06
N SER A 60 5.59 10.36 10.27
CA SER A 60 6.16 10.41 11.63
C SER A 60 5.48 11.49 12.47
N ALA A 61 5.25 12.68 11.91
CA ALA A 61 4.53 13.76 12.58
C ALA A 61 3.06 13.40 12.85
N GLU A 62 2.35 12.82 11.88
CA GLU A 62 0.95 12.38 12.03
C GLU A 62 0.79 11.28 13.10
N ASN A 63 1.80 10.42 13.25
CA ASN A 63 1.80 9.32 14.23
C ASN A 63 2.52 9.64 15.54
N GLN A 64 2.93 10.90 15.77
CA GLN A 64 3.63 11.35 16.98
C GLN A 64 4.86 10.50 17.32
N ARG A 65 5.60 10.07 16.30
CA ARG A 65 6.85 9.31 16.44
C ARG A 65 8.04 10.26 16.41
N ASP A 66 9.06 9.96 17.20
CA ASP A 66 10.37 10.63 17.10
C ASP A 66 10.94 10.44 15.68
N MET A 67 11.83 11.36 15.27
CA MET A 67 12.33 11.40 13.89
C MET A 67 12.85 10.04 13.44
N ILE A 68 12.12 9.44 12.50
CA ILE A 68 12.45 8.13 11.93
C ILE A 68 13.38 8.34 10.74
N GLU A 69 14.45 7.57 10.65
CA GLU A 69 15.34 7.51 9.49
C GLU A 69 15.09 6.24 8.66
N ILE A 70 15.50 6.23 7.39
CA ILE A 70 15.45 5.02 6.54
C ILE A 70 16.87 4.48 6.42
N ASP A 71 17.05 3.21 6.77
CA ASP A 71 18.34 2.53 6.62
C ASP A 71 18.79 2.49 5.13
N PRO A 72 20.09 2.63 4.82
CA PRO A 72 20.59 2.58 3.45
C PRO A 72 20.18 1.32 2.65
N ALA A 73 20.04 0.16 3.30
CA ALA A 73 19.57 -1.06 2.65
C ALA A 73 18.08 -0.96 2.27
N ALA A 74 17.26 -0.41 3.16
CA ALA A 74 15.84 -0.15 2.88
C ALA A 74 15.68 0.88 1.74
N MET A 75 16.49 1.94 1.74
CA MET A 75 16.51 2.93 0.66
C MET A 75 16.94 2.32 -0.68
N SER A 76 17.87 1.36 -0.67
CA SER A 76 18.29 0.65 -1.87
C SER A 76 17.15 -0.21 -2.45
N LEU A 77 16.36 -0.88 -1.61
CA LEU A 77 15.18 -1.64 -2.05
C LEU A 77 14.10 -0.73 -2.63
N LEU A 78 13.84 0.43 -2.01
CA LEU A 78 12.91 1.43 -2.54
C LEU A 78 13.34 1.94 -3.92
N ASN A 79 14.64 2.15 -4.14
CA ASN A 79 15.16 2.59 -5.44
C ASN A 79 15.16 1.48 -6.51
N ALA A 80 15.35 0.22 -6.10
CA ALA A 80 15.37 -0.93 -7.01
C ALA A 80 13.98 -1.36 -7.47
N TRP A 81 12.92 -1.03 -6.71
CA TRP A 81 11.56 -1.42 -7.04
C TRP A 81 11.07 -0.74 -8.33
N PRO A 82 10.39 -1.46 -9.24
CA PRO A 82 9.93 -0.90 -10.51
C PRO A 82 8.79 0.12 -10.38
N TRP A 83 8.16 0.25 -9.20
CA TRP A 83 7.01 1.13 -8.94
C TRP A 83 5.97 1.08 -10.06
N PRO A 84 5.28 -0.06 -10.23
CA PRO A 84 4.23 -0.20 -11.25
C PRO A 84 3.06 0.76 -10.98
N GLY A 85 2.86 1.17 -9.72
CA GLY A 85 1.94 2.22 -9.31
C GLY A 85 2.57 3.62 -9.28
N ASN A 86 1.71 4.63 -9.09
CA ASN A 86 2.15 6.03 -8.94
C ASN A 86 2.76 6.29 -7.55
N ILE A 87 3.08 7.55 -7.28
CA ILE A 87 3.56 8.07 -5.98
C ILE A 87 2.74 7.56 -4.76
N ARG A 88 1.46 7.22 -4.96
CA ARG A 88 0.60 6.62 -3.93
C ARG A 88 1.12 5.27 -3.41
N GLU A 89 1.72 4.45 -4.26
CA GLU A 89 2.29 3.16 -3.84
C GLU A 89 3.46 3.40 -2.87
N LEU A 90 4.37 4.32 -3.22
CA LEU A 90 5.46 4.74 -2.34
C LEU A 90 4.94 5.32 -1.03
N SER A 91 3.93 6.20 -1.08
CA SER A 91 3.29 6.76 0.11
C SER A 91 2.77 5.67 1.05
N ASN A 92 2.02 4.69 0.53
CA ASN A 92 1.46 3.60 1.32
C ASN A 92 2.55 2.70 1.93
N VAL A 93 3.62 2.44 1.17
CA VAL A 93 4.77 1.66 1.64
C VAL A 93 5.43 2.36 2.83
N ILE A 94 5.69 3.67 2.73
CA ILE A 94 6.33 4.44 3.80
C ILE A 94 5.39 4.61 5.01
N GLU A 95 4.11 4.90 4.80
CA GLU A 95 3.10 4.97 5.87
C GLU A 95 3.08 3.67 6.68
N ARG A 96 3.01 2.53 5.99
CA ARG A 96 3.02 1.22 6.62
C ARG A 96 4.32 0.96 7.38
N ALA A 97 5.46 1.30 6.79
CA ALA A 97 6.76 1.14 7.45
C ALA A 97 6.85 1.98 8.73
N VAL A 98 6.36 3.22 8.73
CA VAL A 98 6.29 4.07 9.93
C VAL A 98 5.40 3.46 11.01
N VAL A 99 4.22 2.95 10.64
CA VAL A 99 3.29 2.32 11.60
C VAL A 99 3.86 1.02 12.17
N MET A 100 4.52 0.21 11.34
CA MET A 100 5.09 -1.07 11.73
C MET A 100 6.42 -0.95 12.49
N SER A 101 7.18 0.13 12.24
CA SER A 101 8.45 0.37 12.90
C SER A 101 8.27 0.48 14.42
N THR A 102 9.16 -0.18 15.14
CA THR A 102 9.21 -0.17 16.61
C THR A 102 10.31 0.75 17.15
N GLY A 103 11.20 1.24 16.28
CA GLY A 103 12.33 2.12 16.63
C GLY A 103 12.41 3.36 15.74
N ALA A 104 13.51 4.10 15.89
CA ALA A 104 13.79 5.34 15.15
C ALA A 104 14.37 5.12 13.74
N VAL A 105 14.48 3.88 13.27
CA VAL A 105 15.02 3.54 11.95
C VAL A 105 14.11 2.51 11.29
N ILE A 106 13.76 2.74 10.02
CA ILE A 106 13.07 1.78 9.15
C ILE A 106 14.13 0.92 8.49
N PHE A 107 14.11 -0.37 8.81
CA PHE A 107 14.96 -1.38 8.19
C PHE A 107 14.28 -2.02 6.99
N ALA A 108 15.05 -2.79 6.21
CA ALA A 108 14.52 -3.54 5.06
C ALA A 108 13.37 -4.48 5.46
N ASP A 109 13.43 -5.05 6.66
CA ASP A 109 12.43 -5.97 7.21
C ASP A 109 11.10 -5.29 7.58
N ASP A 110 11.11 -3.97 7.75
CA ASP A 110 9.91 -3.16 8.02
C ASP A 110 9.16 -2.78 6.72
N LEU A 111 9.81 -2.95 5.55
CA LEU A 111 9.18 -2.73 4.26
C LEU A 111 8.24 -3.89 3.90
N PRO A 112 7.21 -3.65 3.08
CA PRO A 112 6.32 -4.73 2.61
C PRO A 112 7.08 -5.86 1.89
N THR A 113 6.62 -7.10 2.09
CA THR A 113 7.19 -8.33 1.49
C THR A 113 7.49 -8.26 -0.01
N PRO A 114 6.68 -7.57 -0.86
CA PRO A 114 7.03 -7.39 -2.26
C PRO A 114 8.39 -6.70 -2.47
N LEU A 115 8.73 -5.70 -1.65
CA LEU A 115 10.00 -4.98 -1.73
C LEU A 115 11.17 -5.76 -1.11
N GLN A 116 10.90 -6.70 -0.19
CA GLN A 116 11.92 -7.52 0.47
C GLN A 116 12.50 -8.62 -0.45
N ARG A 117 11.76 -9.03 -1.48
CA ARG A 117 12.25 -10.00 -2.46
C ARG A 117 12.76 -9.28 -3.72
N PRO A 118 14.06 -9.39 -4.06
CA PRO A 118 14.52 -8.93 -5.36
C PRO A 118 13.75 -9.71 -6.42
N VAL A 119 13.10 -8.98 -7.33
CA VAL A 119 12.38 -9.54 -8.47
C VAL A 119 13.39 -10.25 -9.38
N SER A 120 13.66 -11.52 -9.06
CA SER A 120 14.21 -12.46 -10.04
C SER A 120 13.07 -12.77 -10.98
N GLY A 121 13.23 -12.40 -12.25
CA GLY A 121 12.17 -12.36 -13.25
C GLY A 121 11.24 -13.57 -13.24
N GLY A 122 9.94 -13.29 -13.26
CA GLY A 122 8.91 -14.32 -13.34
C GLY A 122 7.53 -13.70 -13.45
N SER A 123 7.04 -13.62 -14.68
CA SER A 123 5.66 -13.29 -15.05
C SER A 123 4.67 -14.07 -14.18
N THR A 124 3.71 -13.39 -13.53
CA THR A 124 2.55 -14.06 -12.95
C THR A 124 1.25 -13.41 -13.41
N ASN A 125 0.50 -14.23 -14.15
CA ASN A 125 -0.91 -14.04 -14.50
C ASN A 125 -1.70 -13.45 -13.34
N THR A 126 -2.20 -12.23 -13.51
CA THR A 126 -3.24 -11.65 -12.66
C THR A 126 -4.52 -11.45 -13.49
N PRO A 127 -5.67 -12.01 -13.06
CA PRO A 127 -6.99 -11.77 -13.64
C PRO A 127 -7.34 -10.28 -13.71
N PRO A 128 -8.22 -9.86 -14.63
CA PRO A 128 -8.41 -8.47 -15.00
C PRO A 128 -8.94 -7.61 -13.83
N PRO A 129 -8.60 -6.31 -13.81
CA PRO A 129 -8.90 -5.42 -12.69
C PRO A 129 -10.34 -4.92 -12.78
N GLY A 130 -11.16 -5.30 -11.79
CA GLY A 130 -12.54 -4.82 -11.66
C GLY A 130 -13.24 -5.23 -10.36
N GLU A 131 -12.87 -6.37 -9.77
CA GLU A 131 -13.53 -6.91 -8.56
C GLU A 131 -12.52 -7.40 -7.50
N ARG A 132 -11.39 -6.69 -7.34
CA ARG A 132 -10.42 -7.00 -6.28
C ARG A 132 -10.42 -5.90 -5.24
N ASN A 133 -11.21 -6.12 -4.19
CA ASN A 133 -11.18 -5.28 -3.01
C ASN A 133 -9.92 -5.65 -2.20
N LEU A 134 -8.88 -4.82 -2.30
CA LEU A 134 -7.61 -5.00 -1.58
C LEU A 134 -7.82 -5.22 -0.07
N LYS A 135 -8.86 -4.60 0.51
CA LYS A 135 -9.23 -4.79 1.91
C LYS A 135 -9.73 -6.21 2.20
N GLU A 136 -10.41 -6.85 1.24
CA GLU A 136 -10.88 -8.23 1.37
C GLU A 136 -9.75 -9.24 1.14
N GLU A 137 -8.81 -8.97 0.24
CA GLU A 137 -7.63 -9.84 0.05
C GLU A 137 -6.72 -9.82 1.27
N ILE A 138 -6.43 -8.64 1.83
CA ILE A 138 -5.66 -8.51 3.08
C ILE A 138 -6.37 -9.23 4.23
N LYS A 139 -7.69 -9.07 4.36
CA LYS A 139 -8.48 -9.79 5.38
C LYS A 139 -8.44 -11.30 5.19
N ARG A 140 -8.44 -11.78 3.95
CA ARG A 140 -8.40 -13.23 3.64
C ARG A 140 -7.06 -13.83 4.03
N GLU A 141 -5.97 -13.16 3.66
CA GLU A 141 -4.63 -13.63 3.98
C GLU A 141 -4.34 -13.51 5.48
N GLU A 142 -4.77 -12.42 6.12
CA GLU A 142 -4.63 -12.24 7.57
C GLU A 142 -5.43 -13.28 8.36
N ARG A 143 -6.67 -13.57 7.95
CA ARG A 143 -7.48 -14.66 8.52
C ARG A 143 -6.76 -16.01 8.41
N ARG A 144 -6.23 -16.31 7.23
CA ARG A 144 -5.54 -17.58 6.96
C ARG A 144 -4.33 -17.77 7.86
N ILE A 145 -3.46 -16.76 7.96
CA ILE A 145 -2.24 -16.82 8.79
C ILE A 145 -2.60 -16.95 10.27
N ILE A 146 -3.60 -16.21 10.75
CA ILE A 146 -4.06 -16.32 12.15
C ILE A 146 -4.60 -17.72 12.45
N SER A 147 -5.37 -18.31 11.54
CA SER A 147 -5.89 -19.68 11.69
C SER A 147 -4.77 -20.72 11.70
N GLU A 148 -3.83 -20.66 10.75
CA GLU A 148 -2.70 -21.61 10.68
C GLU A 148 -1.84 -21.57 11.94
N VAL A 149 -1.52 -20.38 12.45
CA VAL A 149 -0.70 -20.24 13.66
C VAL A 149 -1.49 -20.63 14.91
N LEU A 150 -2.79 -20.35 14.98
CA LEU A 150 -3.63 -20.74 16.10
C LEU A 150 -3.77 -22.26 16.20
N GLU A 151 -3.90 -22.96 15.07
CA GLU A 151 -3.92 -24.43 15.01
C GLU A 151 -2.57 -25.03 15.43
N GLN A 152 -1.45 -24.49 14.92
CA GLN A 152 -0.11 -24.92 15.32
C GLN A 152 0.18 -24.72 16.81
N GLN A 153 -0.49 -23.77 17.45
CA GLN A 153 -0.37 -23.48 18.87
C GLN A 153 -1.49 -24.11 19.72
N GLU A 154 -2.27 -25.06 19.16
CA GLU A 154 -3.33 -25.80 19.85
C GLU A 154 -4.35 -24.87 20.55
N GLY A 155 -4.70 -23.74 19.91
CA GLY A 155 -5.63 -22.76 20.47
C GLY A 155 -5.02 -21.84 21.54
N ASN A 156 -3.70 -21.92 21.80
CA ASN A 156 -3.03 -21.07 22.78
C ASN A 156 -2.87 -19.63 22.25
N ARG A 157 -3.84 -18.80 22.59
CA ARG A 157 -3.94 -17.37 22.21
C ARG A 157 -2.71 -16.54 22.59
N THR A 158 -2.07 -16.84 23.72
CA THR A 158 -0.92 -16.06 24.19
C THR A 158 0.32 -16.36 23.34
N ARG A 159 0.56 -17.64 23.04
CA ARG A 159 1.66 -18.05 22.15
C ARG A 159 1.40 -17.66 20.69
N THR A 160 0.15 -17.75 20.24
CA THR A 160 -0.27 -17.32 18.90
C THR A 160 0.00 -15.83 18.69
N ALA A 161 -0.36 -14.97 19.66
CA ALA A 161 -0.09 -13.55 19.58
C ALA A 161 1.42 -13.25 19.51
N LEU A 162 2.21 -13.97 20.32
CA LEU A 162 3.67 -13.84 20.34
C LEU A 162 4.31 -14.28 19.02
N MET A 163 3.85 -15.39 18.43
CA MET A 163 4.37 -15.93 17.17
C MET A 163 3.95 -15.10 15.95
N LEU A 164 2.79 -14.46 16.02
CA LEU A 164 2.32 -13.49 15.02
C LEU A 164 2.91 -12.08 15.21
N GLY A 165 3.69 -11.86 16.28
CA GLY A 165 4.30 -10.56 16.56
C GLY A 165 3.30 -9.44 16.90
N ILE A 166 2.09 -9.78 17.36
CA ILE A 166 1.03 -8.82 17.70
C ILE A 166 0.65 -8.89 19.17
N SER A 167 0.10 -7.80 19.71
CA SER A 167 -0.39 -7.82 21.10
C SER A 167 -1.55 -8.81 21.26
N ARG A 168 -1.66 -9.44 22.44
CA ARG A 168 -2.78 -10.35 22.77
C ARG A 168 -4.14 -9.68 22.56
N ARG A 169 -4.24 -8.38 22.85
CA ARG A 169 -5.44 -7.56 22.61
C ARG A 169 -5.77 -7.46 21.13
N ALA A 170 -4.78 -7.19 20.27
CA ALA A 170 -4.97 -7.13 18.81
C ALA A 170 -5.40 -8.48 18.22
N LEU A 171 -4.83 -9.58 18.70
CA LEU A 171 -5.27 -10.93 18.32
C LEU A 171 -6.74 -11.17 18.70
N MET A 172 -7.17 -10.80 19.90
CA MET A 172 -8.57 -10.98 20.33
C MET A 172 -9.56 -10.22 19.43
N TYR A 173 -9.24 -8.97 19.07
CA TYR A 173 -10.06 -8.20 18.13
C TYR A 173 -10.16 -8.86 16.75
N LYS A 174 -9.05 -9.41 16.23
CA LYS A 174 -9.03 -10.08 14.91
C LYS A 174 -9.77 -11.42 14.92
N LEU A 175 -9.66 -12.20 15.99
CA LEU A 175 -10.42 -13.45 16.15
C LEU A 175 -11.93 -13.17 16.20
N GLN A 176 -12.36 -12.11 16.89
CA GLN A 176 -13.76 -11.68 16.92
C GLN A 176 -14.23 -11.12 15.57
N GLU A 177 -13.40 -10.32 14.88
CA GLU A 177 -13.70 -9.78 13.55
C GLU A 177 -13.83 -10.88 12.49
N TYR A 178 -13.07 -11.96 12.60
CA TYR A 178 -13.06 -13.07 11.64
C TYR A 178 -13.95 -14.25 12.04
N GLY A 179 -14.49 -14.28 13.25
CA GLY A 179 -15.31 -15.39 13.74
C GLY A 179 -14.54 -16.70 13.89
N ILE A 180 -13.25 -16.62 14.24
CA ILE A 180 -12.41 -17.80 14.47
C ILE A 180 -12.54 -18.19 15.94
N ASP A 181 -13.11 -19.36 16.22
CA ASP A 181 -13.26 -19.84 17.60
C ASP A 181 -11.95 -20.50 18.09
N PRO A 182 -11.37 -20.08 19.22
CA PRO A 182 -10.05 -20.59 19.64
C PRO A 182 -10.09 -21.94 20.35
N ALA A 183 -11.28 -22.47 20.61
CA ALA A 183 -11.47 -23.85 21.05
C ALA A 183 -11.98 -24.62 19.83
N GLY A 184 -11.14 -25.48 19.26
CA GLY A 184 -11.56 -26.40 18.22
C GLY A 184 -12.77 -27.22 18.68
N SER A 185 -13.68 -27.48 17.75
CA SER A 185 -14.76 -28.45 17.96
C SER A 185 -14.22 -29.87 18.04
#